data_AF-A0A8B7ZS16-F1
#
_entry.id   AF-A0A8B7ZS16-F1
#
_cell.length_a   1.000
_cell.length_b   1.000
_cell.length_c   1.000
_cell.angle_alpha   90.00
_cell.angle_beta   90.00
_cell.angle_gamma   90.00
#
_symmetry.space_group_name_H-M   'P 1'
#
loop_
_entity.id
_entity.type
_entity.pdbx_description
1 polymer ?
#
loop_
_entity_poly.entity_id
_entity_poly.type
_entity_poly.pdbx_seq_one_letter_code
_entity_poly.pdbx_strand_id
1 'polypeptide(L)'
;MDQVLDNWTNPMFSSLETDITDAQSAHLPQNCVRMWDTFHPYKFPKTVFQGVKVLGQVDNKFIACMGYIDENKAAEPNLLLMIDQHAAHERVRLEQLVSDIFEAPVVDAEDCQDGIAKQSQLKSSAVIPPVVLILAHKELQLLQSSTSKLKRLGISYRIVDGDGANETEGSVEITRLPSCLVEREAEELSRSRQPVATSVIQALLEEYLQELQRTAGASAVLPKTITNILKSQACHGAIKFGEPLNHCECSSLISQLSQCDLPFQCAHGRPSVIPLLDFRLLSSSHHDKVHECKPRLWHLHKVE
;
A
#
# COMPACT_ATOMS: atom_id res chain seq x y z
N MET A 1 -1.91 -44.27 8.51
CA MET A 1 -0.87 -43.55 9.29
C MET A 1 -1.49 -42.33 10.00
N ASP A 2 -2.82 -42.22 9.96
CA ASP A 2 -3.58 -41.00 10.27
C ASP A 2 -4.14 -40.97 11.70
N GLN A 3 -4.18 -42.12 12.39
CA GLN A 3 -4.70 -42.21 13.77
C GLN A 3 -3.74 -41.71 14.87
N VAL A 4 -2.50 -41.39 14.53
CA VAL A 4 -1.49 -40.91 15.49
C VAL A 4 -1.63 -39.40 15.71
N LEU A 5 -2.04 -38.65 14.68
CA LEU A 5 -2.19 -37.19 14.75
C LEU A 5 -3.48 -36.79 15.47
N ASP A 6 -4.56 -37.55 15.32
CA ASP A 6 -5.86 -37.24 15.95
C ASP A 6 -5.85 -37.40 17.47
N ASN A 7 -4.97 -38.24 18.02
CA ASN A 7 -4.87 -38.51 19.46
C ASN A 7 -3.71 -37.78 20.14
N TRP A 8 -2.92 -37.00 19.40
CA TRP A 8 -1.77 -36.29 19.97
C TRP A 8 -2.20 -34.97 20.61
N THR A 9 -2.22 -34.93 21.94
CA THR A 9 -2.46 -33.70 22.70
C THR A 9 -1.14 -32.96 22.87
N ASN A 10 -1.02 -31.78 22.25
CA ASN A 10 0.20 -30.98 22.30
C ASN A 10 0.45 -30.48 23.75
N PRO A 11 1.52 -30.90 24.42
CA PRO A 11 1.75 -30.54 25.82
C PRO A 11 2.33 -29.13 26.01
N MET A 12 2.70 -28.45 24.93
CA MET A 12 3.34 -27.11 24.95
C MET A 12 2.40 -25.99 24.50
N PHE A 13 1.39 -26.32 23.70
CA PHE A 13 0.46 -25.35 23.12
C PHE A 13 -0.97 -25.86 23.33
N SER A 14 -1.85 -25.02 23.88
CA SER A 14 -3.28 -25.34 23.94
C SER A 14 -3.82 -25.57 22.53
N SER A 15 -4.73 -26.53 22.36
CA SER A 15 -5.43 -26.74 21.08
C SER A 15 -6.03 -25.42 20.62
N LEU A 16 -5.68 -24.99 19.41
CA LEU A 16 -6.35 -23.86 18.76
C LEU A 16 -7.85 -24.14 18.75
N GLU A 17 -8.65 -23.19 19.22
CA GLU A 17 -10.09 -23.23 18.98
C GLU A 17 -10.30 -23.44 17.48
N THR A 18 -11.03 -24.50 17.15
CA THR A 18 -11.42 -24.82 15.78
C THR A 18 -12.31 -23.71 15.25
N ASP A 19 -11.72 -22.84 14.46
CA ASP A 19 -12.32 -22.29 13.26
C ASP A 19 -11.18 -21.74 12.39
N ILE A 20 -10.58 -22.62 11.58
CA ILE A 20 -9.96 -22.18 10.33
C ILE A 20 -11.13 -21.78 9.43
N THR A 21 -11.68 -20.59 9.68
CA THR A 21 -12.51 -19.91 8.70
C THR A 21 -11.57 -19.48 7.60
N ASP A 22 -11.72 -20.17 6.47
CA ASP A 22 -11.28 -19.86 5.13
C ASP A 22 -10.79 -18.41 4.96
N ALA A 23 -9.61 -18.23 4.35
CA ALA A 23 -9.00 -16.92 4.06
C ALA A 23 -9.80 -16.07 3.05
N GLN A 24 -11.06 -16.44 2.79
CA GLN A 24 -12.02 -15.80 1.91
C GLN A 24 -13.25 -15.20 2.60
N SER A 25 -13.27 -15.03 3.93
CA SER A 25 -14.38 -14.28 4.54
C SER A 25 -14.19 -12.77 4.32
N ALA A 26 -14.94 -12.26 3.34
CA ALA A 26 -15.35 -10.88 3.24
C ALA A 26 -15.83 -10.36 4.61
N HIS A 27 -15.59 -9.08 4.91
CA HIS A 27 -16.02 -8.35 6.12
C HIS A 27 -14.98 -8.09 7.23
N LEU A 28 -13.68 -7.99 6.91
CA LEU A 28 -12.87 -7.03 7.66
C LEU A 28 -13.04 -5.65 6.99
N PRO A 29 -13.42 -4.60 7.74
CA PRO A 29 -13.40 -3.27 7.19
C PRO A 29 -11.94 -2.91 6.85
N GLN A 30 -11.75 -2.18 5.76
CA GLN A 30 -10.45 -1.91 5.12
C GLN A 30 -9.43 -1.21 6.03
N ASN A 31 -9.88 -0.75 7.20
CA ASN A 31 -9.17 -0.02 8.25
C ASN A 31 -8.75 -0.89 9.45
N CYS A 32 -8.76 -2.22 9.34
CA CYS A 32 -8.39 -3.15 10.42
C CYS A 32 -7.40 -4.21 9.93
N VAL A 33 -6.29 -4.40 10.64
CA VAL A 33 -5.28 -5.42 10.35
C VAL A 33 -5.20 -6.40 11.53
N ARG A 34 -5.19 -7.70 11.24
CA ARG A 34 -4.85 -8.74 12.24
C ARG A 34 -3.33 -8.90 12.26
N MET A 35 -2.72 -8.69 13.43
CA MET A 35 -1.35 -9.15 13.67
C MET A 35 -1.39 -10.41 14.50
N TRP A 36 -0.76 -11.45 13.98
CA TRP A 36 -0.62 -12.74 14.63
C TRP A 36 0.62 -12.67 15.52
N ASP A 37 0.41 -12.36 16.80
CA ASP A 37 1.34 -12.86 17.80
C ASP A 37 0.96 -14.33 18.07
N THR A 38 1.95 -15.20 18.20
CA THR A 38 1.80 -16.67 18.21
C THR A 38 0.90 -17.19 19.35
N PHE A 39 0.49 -16.29 20.27
CA PHE A 39 -0.32 -16.59 21.44
C PHE A 39 -1.62 -15.78 21.55
N HIS A 40 -1.75 -14.59 20.93
CA HIS A 40 -2.97 -13.77 21.00
C HIS A 40 -3.17 -12.92 19.72
N PRO A 41 -4.17 -13.20 18.86
CA PRO A 41 -4.42 -12.41 17.66
C PRO A 41 -4.95 -11.03 18.05
N TYR A 42 -4.18 -10.00 17.74
CA TYR A 42 -4.54 -8.63 18.10
C TYR A 42 -5.10 -7.90 16.87
N LYS A 43 -6.31 -7.32 17.03
CA LYS A 43 -6.97 -6.44 16.05
C LYS A 43 -6.93 -5.01 16.55
N PHE A 44 -6.40 -4.08 15.75
CA PHE A 44 -6.39 -2.65 16.07
C PHE A 44 -7.11 -1.88 14.95
N PRO A 45 -8.23 -1.21 15.25
CA PRO A 45 -8.86 -0.29 14.30
C PRO A 45 -8.00 0.97 14.10
N LYS A 46 -8.20 1.70 12.98
CA LYS A 46 -7.60 3.03 12.74
C LYS A 46 -7.87 4.03 13.89
N THR A 47 -8.90 3.80 14.71
CA THR A 47 -9.16 4.61 15.92
C THR A 47 -8.04 4.50 16.95
N VAL A 48 -7.14 3.50 16.87
CA VAL A 48 -5.97 3.39 17.75
C VAL A 48 -5.10 4.64 17.70
N PHE A 49 -5.04 5.34 16.57
CA PHE A 49 -4.28 6.59 16.43
C PHE A 49 -4.93 7.78 17.18
N GLN A 50 -6.21 7.68 17.57
CA GLN A 50 -6.92 8.73 18.29
C GLN A 50 -6.50 8.76 19.76
N GLY A 51 -5.53 9.62 20.07
CA GLY A 51 -5.00 9.76 21.43
C GLY A 51 -3.69 9.00 21.65
N VAL A 52 -3.00 8.58 20.59
CA VAL A 52 -1.63 8.09 20.71
C VAL A 52 -0.74 9.18 21.28
N LYS A 53 -0.01 8.83 22.34
CA LYS A 53 1.05 9.65 22.91
C LYS A 53 2.39 9.22 22.32
N VAL A 54 3.01 10.11 21.55
CA VAL A 54 4.37 9.89 21.04
C VAL A 54 5.37 9.99 22.19
N LEU A 55 6.12 8.92 22.43
CA LEU A 55 7.19 8.89 23.43
C LEU A 55 8.48 9.48 22.86
N GLY A 56 8.81 9.12 21.62
CA GLY A 56 10.02 9.60 20.95
C GLY A 56 10.53 8.60 19.93
N GLN A 57 11.66 8.96 19.32
CA GLN A 57 12.33 8.11 18.34
C GLN A 57 13.21 7.06 19.05
N VAL A 58 13.30 5.87 18.47
CA VAL A 58 14.13 4.75 18.92
C VAL A 58 15.06 4.34 17.78
N ASP A 59 16.36 4.29 18.09
CA ASP A 59 17.45 3.89 17.16
C ASP A 59 17.45 4.65 15.82
N ASN A 60 16.94 5.89 15.79
CA ASN A 60 16.74 6.69 14.59
C ASN A 60 15.95 5.99 13.46
N LYS A 61 15.09 5.04 13.82
CA LYS A 61 14.43 4.13 12.86
C LYS A 61 12.96 3.94 13.15
N PHE A 62 12.62 3.93 14.42
CA PHE A 62 11.26 3.69 14.88
C PHE A 62 10.77 4.84 15.73
N ILE A 63 9.46 4.99 15.81
CA ILE A 63 8.79 5.92 16.70
C ILE A 63 8.02 5.07 17.72
N ALA A 64 8.36 5.23 18.99
CA ALA A 64 7.66 4.59 20.09
C ALA A 64 6.45 5.43 20.50
N CYS A 65 5.32 4.76 20.66
CA CYS A 65 4.02 5.38 20.89
C CYS A 65 3.25 4.61 21.96
N MET A 66 2.56 5.33 22.83
CA MET A 66 1.62 4.76 23.79
C MET A 66 0.19 4.96 23.28
N GLY A 67 -0.52 3.85 23.09
CA GLY A 67 -1.91 3.81 22.63
C GLY A 67 -2.85 3.19 23.66
N TYR A 68 -4.12 3.15 23.28
CA TYR A 68 -5.20 2.53 24.05
C TYR A 68 -5.73 1.33 23.30
N ILE A 69 -6.01 0.28 24.04
CA ILE A 69 -6.57 -0.96 23.47
C ILE A 69 -8.08 -0.86 23.32
N ASP A 70 -8.72 -0.28 24.34
CA ASP A 70 -10.15 -0.17 24.43
C ASP A 70 -10.58 1.25 24.05
N GLU A 71 -11.71 1.39 23.33
CA GLU A 71 -12.24 2.70 22.93
C GLU A 71 -12.70 3.54 24.14
N ASN A 72 -12.96 2.89 25.28
CA ASN A 72 -13.19 3.55 26.56
C ASN A 72 -11.88 4.12 27.11
N LYS A 73 -11.52 5.32 26.65
CA LYS A 73 -10.37 6.16 27.05
C LYS A 73 -10.33 6.57 28.54
N ALA A 74 -11.04 5.85 29.41
CA ALA A 74 -11.12 6.11 30.85
C ALA A 74 -9.92 5.52 31.63
N ALA A 75 -9.11 4.66 31.00
CA ALA A 75 -7.90 4.08 31.56
C ALA A 75 -6.62 4.81 31.09
N GLU A 76 -5.49 4.54 31.73
CA GLU A 76 -4.16 4.94 31.24
C GLU A 76 -3.79 4.17 29.96
N PRO A 77 -2.93 4.73 29.09
CA PRO A 77 -2.52 4.05 27.87
C PRO A 77 -1.78 2.76 28.23
N ASN A 78 -2.21 1.67 27.62
CA ASN A 78 -1.85 0.30 28.00
C ASN A 78 -1.26 -0.50 26.84
N LEU A 79 -0.95 0.15 25.72
CA LEU A 79 -0.34 -0.49 24.56
C LEU A 79 0.89 0.27 24.11
N LEU A 80 2.03 -0.41 24.05
CA LEU A 80 3.22 0.10 23.40
C LEU A 80 3.19 -0.26 21.91
N LEU A 81 3.25 0.75 21.07
CA LEU A 81 3.31 0.66 19.61
C LEU A 81 4.70 1.06 19.13
N MET A 82 5.23 0.30 18.18
CA MET A 82 6.45 0.60 17.45
C MET A 82 6.10 0.89 15.99
N ILE A 83 6.47 2.07 15.52
CA ILE A 83 6.12 2.55 14.19
C ILE A 83 7.41 2.70 13.38
N ASP A 84 7.50 2.03 12.24
CA ASP A 84 8.64 2.18 11.32
C ASP A 84 8.52 3.55 10.64
N GLN A 85 9.50 4.43 10.87
CA GLN A 85 9.44 5.82 10.41
C GLN A 85 9.45 5.92 8.88
N HIS A 86 10.17 5.01 8.21
CA HIS A 86 10.26 4.98 6.76
C HIS A 86 8.94 4.50 6.18
N ALA A 87 8.46 3.33 6.64
CA ALA A 87 7.21 2.74 6.18
C ALA A 87 5.99 3.65 6.41
N ALA A 88 5.94 4.32 7.56
CA ALA A 88 4.90 5.31 7.88
C ALA A 88 4.95 6.49 6.92
N HIS A 89 6.13 7.09 6.70
CA HIS A 89 6.24 8.25 5.82
C HIS A 89 6.02 7.89 4.35
N GLU A 90 6.43 6.70 3.90
CA GLU A 90 6.09 6.17 2.57
C GLU A 90 4.58 6.14 2.34
N ARG A 91 3.80 5.68 3.33
CA ARG A 91 2.34 5.62 3.25
C ARG A 91 1.72 7.00 3.17
N VAL A 92 2.12 7.91 4.06
CA VAL A 92 1.66 9.31 4.06
C VAL A 92 1.90 9.96 2.70
N ARG A 93 3.12 9.82 2.17
CA ARG A 93 3.48 10.40 0.87
C ARG A 93 2.72 9.78 -0.28
N LEU A 94 2.54 8.45 -0.29
CA LEU A 94 1.81 7.79 -1.37
C LEU A 94 0.37 8.31 -1.46
N GLU A 95 -0.32 8.44 -0.34
CA GLU A 95 -1.72 8.89 -0.35
C GLU A 95 -1.84 10.37 -0.71
N GLN A 96 -0.89 11.21 -0.29
CA GLN A 96 -0.78 12.59 -0.77
C GLN A 96 -0.57 12.65 -2.28
N LEU A 97 0.42 11.91 -2.82
CA LEU A 97 0.67 11.84 -4.26
C LEU A 97 -0.54 11.34 -5.05
N VAL A 98 -1.26 10.33 -4.54
CA VAL A 98 -2.47 9.82 -5.18
C VAL A 98 -3.61 10.84 -5.16
N SER A 99 -3.71 11.67 -4.11
CA SER A 99 -4.66 12.78 -4.09
C SER A 99 -4.28 13.87 -5.11
N ASP A 100 -2.98 14.16 -5.21
CA ASP A 100 -2.46 15.26 -6.01
C ASP A 100 -2.42 14.99 -7.52
N ILE A 101 -2.46 13.74 -7.99
CA ILE A 101 -2.37 13.42 -9.43
C ILE A 101 -3.65 13.77 -10.21
N PHE A 102 -4.79 13.95 -9.55
CA PHE A 102 -6.05 14.24 -10.21
C PHE A 102 -6.22 15.74 -10.44
N GLU A 103 -6.80 16.11 -11.58
CA GLU A 103 -7.23 17.49 -11.82
C GLU A 103 -8.31 17.88 -10.80
N ALA A 104 -8.32 19.15 -10.40
CA ALA A 104 -9.37 19.66 -9.53
C ALA A 104 -10.72 19.47 -10.25
N PRO A 105 -11.77 18.99 -9.56
CA PRO A 105 -13.07 18.81 -10.18
C PRO A 105 -13.53 20.13 -10.77
N VAL A 106 -13.83 20.12 -12.07
CA VAL A 106 -14.42 21.29 -12.75
C VAL A 106 -15.83 21.46 -12.17
N VAL A 107 -15.93 22.37 -11.21
CA VAL A 107 -17.18 22.90 -10.68
C VAL A 107 -17.80 23.85 -11.71
N ASP A 108 -18.19 23.29 -12.85
CA ASP A 108 -19.17 23.97 -13.68
C ASP A 108 -20.53 23.75 -13.02
N ALA A 109 -21.05 24.85 -12.49
CA ALA A 109 -22.33 24.97 -11.83
C ALA A 109 -23.48 24.55 -12.77
N GLU A 110 -24.51 24.01 -12.16
CA GLU A 110 -25.92 23.96 -12.59
C GLU A 110 -26.51 22.71 -13.26
N ASP A 111 -25.78 21.82 -13.94
CA ASP A 111 -26.46 20.67 -14.57
C ASP A 111 -25.75 19.34 -14.32
N CYS A 112 -26.33 18.50 -13.43
CA CYS A 112 -26.25 17.03 -13.41
C CYS A 112 -27.02 16.49 -12.18
N GLN A 113 -28.29 16.10 -12.36
CA GLN A 113 -29.12 15.43 -11.34
C GLN A 113 -28.82 13.92 -11.18
N ASP A 114 -27.82 13.39 -11.89
CA ASP A 114 -27.43 11.98 -11.75
C ASP A 114 -26.07 11.87 -11.05
N GLY A 115 -26.10 11.33 -9.83
CA GLY A 115 -24.96 11.17 -8.91
C GLY A 115 -23.88 10.17 -9.36
N ILE A 116 -23.53 10.13 -10.64
CA ILE A 116 -22.37 9.39 -11.15
C ILE A 116 -21.17 10.32 -11.05
N ALA A 117 -20.31 10.10 -10.06
CA ALA A 117 -19.06 10.83 -9.88
C ALA A 117 -18.33 11.00 -11.22
N LYS A 118 -18.25 12.24 -11.72
CA LYS A 118 -17.43 12.60 -12.89
C LYS A 118 -16.04 12.01 -12.66
N GLN A 119 -15.67 11.01 -13.45
CA GLN A 119 -14.41 10.30 -13.29
C GLN A 119 -13.25 11.29 -13.50
N SER A 120 -12.52 11.59 -12.42
CA SER A 120 -11.44 12.58 -12.41
C SER A 120 -10.33 12.22 -13.41
N GLN A 121 -9.96 13.17 -14.26
CA GLN A 121 -8.84 13.05 -15.20
C GLN A 121 -7.52 13.29 -14.45
N LEU A 122 -6.46 12.57 -14.83
CA LEU A 122 -5.12 12.81 -14.31
C LEU A 122 -4.51 14.08 -14.90
N LYS A 123 -3.81 14.84 -14.06
CA LYS A 123 -3.00 15.99 -14.47
C LYS A 123 -2.01 15.56 -15.55
N SER A 124 -2.01 16.25 -16.68
CA SER A 124 -1.12 15.95 -17.81
C SER A 124 -0.21 17.11 -18.16
N SER A 125 0.98 16.81 -18.67
CA SER A 125 1.96 17.77 -19.15
C SER A 125 2.31 17.48 -20.62
N ALA A 126 2.52 18.53 -21.41
CA ALA A 126 2.96 18.40 -22.79
C ALA A 126 4.43 17.97 -22.85
N VAL A 127 4.77 17.11 -23.80
CA VAL A 127 6.14 16.62 -24.00
C VAL A 127 6.69 17.17 -25.31
N ILE A 128 7.86 17.80 -25.25
CA ILE A 128 8.54 18.41 -26.41
C ILE A 128 10.02 17.99 -26.39
N PRO A 129 10.52 17.30 -27.43
CA PRO A 129 9.78 16.82 -28.60
C PRO A 129 8.76 15.71 -28.24
N PRO A 130 7.70 15.48 -29.06
CA PRO A 130 6.76 14.38 -28.84
C PRO A 130 7.47 13.02 -28.78
N VAL A 131 6.97 12.11 -27.94
CA VAL A 131 7.51 10.76 -27.84
C VAL A 131 6.95 9.92 -28.99
N VAL A 132 7.82 9.43 -29.87
CA VAL A 132 7.42 8.62 -31.02
C VAL A 132 7.43 7.14 -30.66
N LEU A 133 6.35 6.43 -30.96
CA LEU A 133 6.18 4.99 -30.76
C LEU A 133 5.82 4.33 -32.10
N ILE A 134 6.43 3.17 -32.36
CA ILE A 134 6.05 2.29 -33.46
C ILE A 134 5.20 1.18 -32.85
N LEU A 135 3.97 1.04 -33.34
CA LEU A 135 2.98 0.10 -32.82
C LEU A 135 2.48 -0.82 -33.93
N ALA A 136 2.17 -2.07 -33.59
CA ALA A 136 1.53 -2.99 -34.51
C ALA A 136 0.08 -2.56 -34.80
N HIS A 137 -0.48 -2.95 -35.95
CA HIS A 137 -1.85 -2.59 -36.35
C HIS A 137 -2.92 -2.87 -35.27
N LYS A 138 -2.79 -3.99 -34.55
CA LYS A 138 -3.72 -4.34 -33.45
C LYS A 138 -3.65 -3.32 -32.30
N GLU A 139 -2.45 -2.89 -31.93
CA GLU A 139 -2.22 -1.93 -30.85
C GLU A 139 -2.74 -0.53 -31.24
N LEU A 140 -2.55 -0.12 -32.50
CA LEU A 140 -3.13 1.11 -33.04
C LEU A 140 -4.66 1.11 -32.95
N GLN A 141 -5.29 0.01 -33.35
CA GLN A 141 -6.75 -0.12 -33.29
C GLN A 141 -7.26 -0.06 -31.85
N LEU A 142 -6.50 -0.62 -30.89
CA LEU A 142 -6.83 -0.60 -29.46
C LEU A 142 -6.64 0.78 -28.83
N LEU A 143 -5.58 1.47 -29.23
CA LEU A 143 -5.31 2.86 -28.87
C LEU A 143 -6.47 3.76 -29.35
N GLN A 144 -6.86 3.63 -30.63
CA GLN A 144 -8.00 4.34 -31.22
C GLN A 144 -9.32 4.08 -30.49
N SER A 145 -9.65 2.82 -30.20
CA SER A 145 -10.90 2.45 -29.50
C SER A 145 -10.94 2.95 -28.05
N SER A 146 -9.79 3.28 -27.46
CA SER A 146 -9.63 3.58 -26.03
C SER A 146 -9.18 5.01 -25.75
N THR A 147 -9.33 5.89 -26.74
CA THR A 147 -8.95 7.31 -26.70
C THR A 147 -9.47 8.01 -25.43
N SER A 148 -10.72 7.77 -25.05
CA SER A 148 -11.34 8.41 -23.87
C SER A 148 -10.68 7.99 -22.55
N LYS A 149 -10.29 6.71 -22.41
CA LYS A 149 -9.59 6.21 -21.22
C LYS A 149 -8.16 6.74 -21.16
N LEU A 150 -7.44 6.72 -22.28
CA LEU A 150 -6.09 7.29 -22.35
C LEU A 150 -6.08 8.79 -22.01
N LYS A 151 -7.07 9.54 -22.50
CA LYS A 151 -7.26 10.95 -22.14
C LYS A 151 -7.49 11.12 -20.63
N ARG A 152 -8.32 10.28 -20.01
CA ARG A 152 -8.50 10.28 -18.54
C ARG A 152 -7.21 9.97 -17.78
N LEU A 153 -6.32 9.16 -18.34
CA LEU A 153 -4.98 8.90 -17.80
C LEU A 153 -3.97 10.01 -18.11
N GLY A 154 -4.40 11.12 -18.73
CA GLY A 154 -3.54 12.24 -19.06
C GLY A 154 -2.66 12.01 -20.30
N ILE A 155 -2.98 11.02 -21.13
CA ILE A 155 -2.25 10.68 -22.35
C ILE A 155 -2.99 11.23 -23.56
N SER A 156 -2.28 11.99 -24.40
CA SER A 156 -2.80 12.48 -25.68
C SER A 156 -1.80 12.18 -26.78
N TYR A 157 -2.29 11.75 -27.93
CA TYR A 157 -1.47 11.29 -29.03
C TYR A 157 -2.03 11.72 -30.39
N ARG A 158 -1.19 11.63 -31.42
CA ARG A 158 -1.56 11.77 -32.83
C ARG A 158 -0.98 10.59 -33.60
N ILE A 159 -1.78 10.02 -34.50
CA ILE A 159 -1.30 8.98 -35.40
C ILE A 159 -0.63 9.69 -36.58
N VAL A 160 0.54 9.23 -36.96
CA VAL A 160 1.28 9.70 -38.12
C VAL A 160 1.18 8.61 -39.16
N ASP A 161 0.38 8.85 -40.20
CA ASP A 161 0.29 7.94 -41.34
C ASP A 161 1.64 7.90 -42.04
N GLY A 162 2.24 6.71 -42.11
CA GLY A 162 3.48 6.50 -42.84
C GLY A 162 3.25 6.55 -44.35
N ASP A 163 4.29 6.88 -45.12
CA ASP A 163 4.33 6.77 -46.58
C ASP A 163 4.25 5.30 -47.03
N GLY A 164 3.11 4.62 -46.83
CA GLY A 164 2.71 3.34 -47.44
C GLY A 164 3.68 2.14 -47.37
N ALA A 165 4.82 2.23 -46.68
CA ALA A 165 5.92 1.28 -46.85
C ALA A 165 5.86 0.06 -45.93
N ASN A 166 5.15 0.14 -44.80
CA ASN A 166 4.95 -0.98 -43.86
C ASN A 166 3.45 -1.14 -43.57
N GLU A 167 2.81 -2.15 -44.17
CA GLU A 167 1.37 -2.43 -43.97
C GLU A 167 1.04 -2.97 -42.56
N THR A 168 2.04 -3.38 -41.77
CA THR A 168 1.85 -4.08 -40.49
C THR A 168 2.03 -3.21 -39.24
N GLU A 169 2.65 -2.04 -39.38
CA GLU A 169 3.04 -1.15 -38.28
C GLU A 169 2.70 0.30 -38.60
N GLY A 170 2.42 1.11 -37.58
CA GLY A 170 2.19 2.54 -37.74
C GLY A 170 2.82 3.35 -36.62
N SER A 171 3.08 4.62 -36.92
CA SER A 171 3.77 5.55 -36.03
C SER A 171 2.77 6.40 -35.24
N VAL A 172 3.02 6.56 -33.94
CA VAL A 172 2.21 7.38 -33.04
C VAL A 172 3.09 8.37 -32.31
N GLU A 173 2.72 9.64 -32.35
CA GLU A 173 3.33 10.71 -31.57
C GLU A 173 2.53 10.96 -30.30
N ILE A 174 3.11 10.67 -29.14
CA ILE A 174 2.56 11.05 -27.85
C ILE A 174 2.92 12.51 -27.56
N THR A 175 1.89 13.36 -27.46
CA THR A 175 2.02 14.82 -27.28
C THR A 175 1.85 15.25 -25.83
N ARG A 176 1.11 14.48 -25.03
CA ARG A 176 0.95 14.71 -23.58
C ARG A 176 1.05 13.40 -22.81
N LEU A 177 1.62 13.49 -21.62
CA LEU A 177 1.74 12.39 -20.66
C LEU A 177 1.24 12.83 -19.27
N PRO A 178 0.83 11.90 -18.40
CA PRO A 178 0.55 12.21 -17.00
C PRO A 178 1.77 12.86 -16.34
N SER A 179 1.52 13.88 -15.51
CA SER A 179 2.57 14.75 -14.96
C SER A 179 3.55 13.98 -14.08
N CYS A 180 3.06 13.00 -13.31
CA CYS A 180 3.92 12.13 -12.50
C CYS A 180 4.94 11.32 -13.34
N LEU A 181 4.61 10.99 -14.61
CA LEU A 181 5.55 10.34 -15.51
C LEU A 181 6.58 11.34 -16.05
N VAL A 182 6.16 12.56 -16.37
CA VAL A 182 7.08 13.62 -16.82
C VAL A 182 8.05 14.00 -15.71
N GLU A 183 7.59 14.09 -14.46
CA GLU A 183 8.43 14.29 -13.28
C GLU A 183 9.45 13.17 -13.11
N ARG A 184 9.00 11.90 -13.19
CA ARG A 184 9.88 10.73 -13.12
C ARG A 184 10.94 10.74 -14.22
N GLU A 185 10.55 11.07 -15.45
CA GLU A 185 11.47 11.20 -16.58
C GLU A 185 12.54 12.25 -16.31
N ALA A 186 12.14 13.43 -15.84
CA ALA A 186 13.05 14.52 -15.50
C ALA A 186 14.02 14.12 -14.37
N GLU A 187 13.55 13.39 -13.35
CA GLU A 187 14.40 12.87 -12.28
C GLU A 187 15.47 11.89 -12.79
N GLU A 188 15.10 10.93 -13.65
CA GLU A 188 16.06 9.96 -14.19
C GLU A 188 17.09 10.64 -15.11
N LEU A 189 16.66 11.57 -15.95
CA LEU A 189 17.56 12.36 -16.80
C LEU A 189 18.52 13.23 -15.97
N SER A 190 18.04 13.85 -14.89
CA SER A 190 18.89 14.65 -13.99
C SER A 190 20.00 13.81 -13.35
N ARG A 191 19.78 12.50 -13.19
CA ARG A 191 20.75 11.52 -12.69
C ARG A 191 21.58 10.87 -13.80
N SER A 192 21.53 11.39 -15.03
CA SER A 192 22.22 10.87 -16.21
C SER A 192 21.86 9.40 -16.53
N ARG A 193 20.62 8.99 -16.25
CA ARG A 193 20.10 7.67 -16.59
C ARG A 193 19.31 7.71 -17.89
N GLN A 194 18.94 6.51 -18.37
CA GLN A 194 18.21 6.37 -19.62
C GLN A 194 16.77 6.89 -19.50
N PRO A 195 16.21 7.45 -20.60
CA PRO A 195 14.79 7.77 -20.70
C PRO A 195 13.90 6.58 -20.35
N VAL A 196 12.84 6.81 -19.57
CA VAL A 196 11.90 5.78 -19.14
C VAL A 196 10.50 5.98 -19.72
N ALA A 197 10.19 7.14 -20.29
CA ALA A 197 8.88 7.46 -20.84
C ALA A 197 8.39 6.40 -21.84
N THR A 198 9.22 6.04 -22.82
CA THR A 198 8.88 5.04 -23.85
C THR A 198 8.52 3.69 -23.23
N SER A 199 9.38 3.16 -22.34
CA SER A 199 9.16 1.84 -21.73
C SER A 199 7.96 1.84 -20.79
N VAL A 200 7.71 2.94 -20.09
CA VAL A 200 6.52 3.10 -19.24
C VAL A 200 5.25 3.15 -20.08
N ILE A 201 5.24 3.87 -21.20
CA ILE A 201 4.06 3.95 -22.06
C ILE A 201 3.77 2.57 -22.67
N GLN A 202 4.81 1.86 -23.14
CA GLN A 202 4.68 0.48 -23.62
C GLN A 202 4.08 -0.43 -22.53
N ALA A 203 4.61 -0.40 -21.32
CA ALA A 203 4.09 -1.18 -20.19
C ALA A 203 2.63 -0.82 -19.86
N LEU A 204 2.25 0.45 -19.96
CA LEU A 204 0.88 0.89 -19.73
C LEU A 204 -0.08 0.40 -20.82
N LEU A 205 0.35 0.40 -22.09
CA LEU A 205 -0.42 -0.15 -23.20
C LEU A 205 -0.60 -1.66 -23.01
N GLU A 206 0.47 -2.39 -22.73
CA GLU A 206 0.43 -3.83 -22.43
C GLU A 206 -0.50 -4.17 -21.26
N GLU A 207 -0.40 -3.42 -20.15
CA GLU A 207 -1.26 -3.58 -18.98
C GLU A 207 -2.74 -3.37 -19.37
N TYR A 208 -3.01 -2.35 -20.17
CA TYR A 208 -4.36 -2.06 -20.61
C TYR A 208 -4.93 -3.14 -21.53
N LEU A 209 -4.12 -3.71 -22.41
CA LEU A 209 -4.50 -4.86 -23.25
C LEU A 209 -4.89 -6.07 -22.40
N GLN A 210 -4.08 -6.39 -21.39
CA GLN A 210 -4.36 -7.48 -20.46
C GLN A 210 -5.65 -7.21 -19.68
N GLU A 211 -5.88 -5.96 -19.28
CA GLU A 211 -7.08 -5.58 -18.54
C GLU A 211 -8.35 -5.70 -19.39
N LEU A 212 -8.31 -5.30 -20.66
CA LEU A 212 -9.41 -5.46 -21.60
C LEU A 212 -9.80 -6.94 -21.76
N GLN A 213 -8.82 -7.83 -21.87
CA GLN A 213 -9.06 -9.27 -21.97
C GLN A 213 -9.71 -9.85 -20.71
N ARG A 214 -9.31 -9.36 -19.53
CA ARG A 214 -9.76 -9.90 -18.24
C ARG A 214 -11.10 -9.34 -17.76
N THR A 215 -11.38 -8.07 -18.04
CA THR A 215 -12.51 -7.32 -17.43
C THR A 215 -13.52 -6.77 -18.41
N ALA A 216 -13.36 -7.03 -19.71
CA ALA A 216 -14.15 -6.41 -20.76
C ALA A 216 -14.20 -4.87 -20.67
N GLY A 217 -13.16 -4.25 -20.09
CA GLY A 217 -13.02 -2.79 -19.98
C GLY A 217 -13.53 -2.16 -18.68
N ALA A 218 -14.07 -2.93 -17.73
CA ALA A 218 -14.47 -2.43 -16.42
C ALA A 218 -13.27 -2.35 -15.47
N SER A 219 -12.67 -1.17 -15.34
CA SER A 219 -11.70 -0.90 -14.27
C SER A 219 -11.83 0.52 -13.73
N ALA A 220 -12.12 0.60 -12.43
CA ALA A 220 -12.22 1.84 -11.66
C ALA A 220 -10.91 2.18 -10.94
N VAL A 221 -9.85 1.38 -11.11
CA VAL A 221 -8.60 1.50 -10.38
C VAL A 221 -7.52 2.12 -11.27
N LEU A 222 -6.63 2.91 -10.67
CA LEU A 222 -5.44 3.42 -11.34
C LEU A 222 -4.59 2.26 -11.88
N PRO A 223 -4.05 2.34 -13.12
CA PRO A 223 -3.15 1.32 -13.65
C PRO A 223 -1.97 1.06 -12.70
N LYS A 224 -1.53 -0.19 -12.59
CA LYS A 224 -0.38 -0.59 -11.76
C LYS A 224 0.87 0.14 -12.21
N THR A 225 1.03 0.38 -13.50
CA THR A 225 2.16 1.13 -14.06
C THR A 225 2.26 2.52 -13.43
N ILE A 226 1.15 3.27 -13.38
CA ILE A 226 1.10 4.59 -12.73
C ILE A 226 1.26 4.45 -11.21
N THR A 227 0.55 3.49 -10.61
CA THR A 227 0.65 3.22 -9.17
C THR A 227 2.09 2.94 -8.74
N ASN A 228 2.86 2.20 -9.54
CA ASN A 228 4.26 1.87 -9.26
C ASN A 228 5.19 3.09 -9.39
N ILE A 229 4.89 4.03 -10.30
CA ILE A 229 5.58 5.32 -10.36
C ILE A 229 5.39 6.07 -9.03
N LEU A 230 4.15 6.17 -8.56
CA LEU A 230 3.84 6.88 -7.31
C LEU A 230 4.43 6.19 -6.08
N LYS A 231 4.43 4.85 -6.03
CA LYS A 231 5.09 4.09 -4.95
C LYS A 231 6.60 4.36 -4.92
N SER A 232 7.25 4.37 -6.07
CA SER A 232 8.68 4.67 -6.19
C SER A 232 8.98 6.12 -5.76
N GLN A 233 8.17 7.09 -6.20
CA GLN A 233 8.30 8.50 -5.82
C GLN A 233 8.07 8.71 -4.30
N ALA A 234 7.09 8.01 -3.72
CA ALA A 234 6.85 8.01 -2.28
C ALA A 234 8.07 7.46 -1.51
N CYS A 235 8.63 6.32 -1.94
CA CYS A 235 9.81 5.70 -1.36
C CYS A 235 11.04 6.61 -1.36
N HIS A 236 11.33 7.20 -2.53
CA HIS A 236 12.51 8.02 -2.72
C HIS A 236 12.45 9.31 -1.92
N GLY A 237 11.27 9.92 -1.76
CA GLY A 237 11.12 11.11 -0.92
C GLY A 237 10.78 10.86 0.55
N ALA A 238 10.59 9.61 0.97
CA ALA A 238 10.32 9.28 2.37
C ALA A 238 11.58 9.44 3.25
N ILE A 239 11.35 9.68 4.54
CA ILE A 239 12.38 9.73 5.60
C ILE A 239 13.15 8.42 5.55
N LYS A 240 14.48 8.49 5.61
CA LYS A 240 15.35 7.31 5.55
C LYS A 240 15.54 6.69 6.92
N PHE A 241 15.87 5.41 6.90
CA PHE A 241 16.25 4.66 8.07
C PHE A 241 17.56 5.24 8.63
N GLY A 242 17.60 5.58 9.91
CA GLY A 242 18.75 6.21 10.55
C GLY A 242 18.71 7.75 10.57
N GLU A 243 17.74 8.39 9.92
CA GLU A 243 17.55 9.84 10.02
C GLU A 243 16.99 10.22 11.39
N PRO A 244 17.65 11.14 12.13
CA PRO A 244 17.14 11.59 13.42
C PRO A 244 15.90 12.46 13.23
N LEU A 245 14.89 12.23 14.07
CA LEU A 245 13.65 13.00 14.12
C LEU A 245 13.47 13.56 15.53
N ASN A 246 13.16 14.84 15.61
CA ASN A 246 12.77 15.45 16.88
C ASN A 246 11.33 15.05 17.26
N HIS A 247 10.94 15.33 18.50
CA HIS A 247 9.63 14.94 19.02
C HIS A 247 8.45 15.56 18.22
N CYS A 248 8.60 16.80 17.75
CA CYS A 248 7.59 17.46 16.92
C CYS A 248 7.45 16.80 15.55
N GLU A 249 8.55 16.41 14.91
CA GLU A 249 8.57 15.68 13.64
C GLU A 249 7.92 14.30 13.78
N CYS A 250 8.26 13.56 14.83
CA CYS A 250 7.62 12.29 15.16
C CYS A 250 6.10 12.48 15.34
N SER A 251 5.69 13.48 16.13
CA SER A 251 4.28 13.78 16.39
C SER A 251 3.52 14.16 15.11
N SER A 252 4.15 14.95 14.24
CA SER A 252 3.58 15.32 12.95
C SER A 252 3.43 14.11 12.03
N LEU A 253 4.42 13.23 11.96
CA LEU A 253 4.35 12.02 11.15
C LEU A 253 3.22 11.09 11.62
N ILE A 254 3.08 10.87 12.94
CA ILE A 254 2.00 10.04 13.48
C ILE A 254 0.63 10.68 13.21
N SER A 255 0.52 12.01 13.34
CA SER A 255 -0.69 12.74 13.01
C SER A 255 -1.07 12.57 11.54
N GLN A 256 -0.11 12.71 10.61
CA GLN A 256 -0.36 12.51 9.18
C GLN A 256 -0.73 11.06 8.86
N LEU A 257 -0.01 10.10 9.44
CA LEU A 257 -0.31 8.67 9.27
C LEU A 257 -1.74 8.35 9.74
N SER A 258 -2.20 8.95 10.84
CA SER A 258 -3.56 8.74 11.35
C SER A 258 -4.67 9.17 10.38
N GLN A 259 -4.36 10.10 9.46
CA GLN A 259 -5.31 10.57 8.46
C GLN A 259 -5.38 9.61 7.26
N CYS A 260 -4.31 8.86 6.99
CA CYS A 260 -4.23 7.92 5.86
C CYS A 260 -5.28 6.80 5.93
N ASP A 261 -5.82 6.39 4.79
CA ASP A 261 -6.78 5.30 4.68
C ASP A 261 -6.19 3.95 5.07
N LEU A 262 -4.91 3.71 4.74
CA LEU A 262 -4.22 2.45 5.01
C LEU A 262 -2.97 2.65 5.90
N PRO A 263 -3.14 3.08 7.18
CA PRO A 263 -2.04 3.55 8.02
C PRO A 263 -1.14 2.43 8.57
N PHE A 264 -1.53 1.18 8.38
CA PHE A 264 -0.85 -0.02 8.91
C PHE A 264 0.09 -0.69 7.90
N GLN A 265 0.16 -0.19 6.67
CA GLN A 265 1.05 -0.71 5.64
C GLN A 265 1.73 0.41 4.87
N CYS A 266 2.98 0.21 4.45
CA CYS A 266 3.69 1.14 3.59
C CYS A 266 3.18 1.09 2.14
N ALA A 267 3.77 1.91 1.26
CA ALA A 267 3.47 1.92 -0.17
C ALA A 267 3.66 0.56 -0.85
N HIS A 268 4.55 -0.29 -0.32
CA HIS A 268 4.90 -1.61 -0.84
C HIS A 268 4.24 -2.78 -0.07
N GLY A 269 3.40 -2.48 0.93
CA GLY A 269 2.69 -3.50 1.71
C GLY A 269 3.43 -4.04 2.94
N ARG A 270 4.58 -3.47 3.32
CA ARG A 270 5.24 -3.80 4.60
C ARG A 270 4.45 -3.20 5.77
N PRO A 271 4.39 -3.84 6.95
CA PRO A 271 3.71 -3.25 8.09
C PRO A 271 4.42 -1.96 8.53
N SER A 272 3.65 -0.89 8.76
CA SER A 272 4.18 0.39 9.28
C SER A 272 4.08 0.49 10.80
N VAL A 273 3.17 -0.26 11.43
CA VAL A 273 2.90 -0.22 12.87
C VAL A 273 2.85 -1.63 13.42
N ILE A 274 3.57 -1.88 14.51
CA ILE A 274 3.60 -3.15 15.23
C ILE A 274 3.30 -2.90 16.72
N PRO A 275 2.34 -3.62 17.33
CA PRO A 275 2.18 -3.65 18.77
C PRO A 275 3.36 -4.41 19.38
N LEU A 276 4.06 -3.79 20.32
CA LEU A 276 5.17 -4.42 20.99
C LEU A 276 4.74 -5.09 22.30
N LEU A 277 3.84 -4.44 23.06
CA LEU A 277 3.49 -4.89 24.40
C LEU A 277 2.12 -4.37 24.84
N ASP A 278 1.26 -5.28 25.29
CA ASP A 278 0.04 -4.98 26.05
C ASP A 278 0.35 -5.03 27.55
N PHE A 279 0.31 -3.88 28.22
CA PHE A 279 0.62 -3.77 29.65
C PHE A 279 -0.41 -4.49 30.54
N ARG A 280 -1.63 -4.76 30.06
CA ARG A 280 -2.63 -5.54 30.83
C ARG A 280 -2.18 -6.98 31.06
N LEU A 281 -1.37 -7.52 30.14
CA LEU A 281 -0.84 -8.88 30.25
C LEU A 281 0.27 -8.98 31.32
N LEU A 282 0.95 -7.88 31.62
CA LEU A 282 1.99 -7.84 32.66
C LEU A 282 1.40 -7.83 34.07
N SER A 283 0.25 -7.19 34.27
CA SER A 283 -0.43 -7.15 35.57
C SER A 283 -0.97 -8.52 36.03
N SER A 284 -1.16 -9.46 35.11
CA SER A 284 -1.65 -10.82 35.41
C SER A 284 -0.56 -11.74 35.98
N SER A 285 0.72 -11.37 35.87
CA SER A 285 1.86 -12.26 36.19
C SER A 285 2.28 -12.26 37.67
N HIS A 286 1.60 -11.54 38.56
CA HIS A 286 2.01 -11.40 39.97
C HIS A 286 1.15 -12.16 41.01
N HIS A 287 0.14 -12.95 40.60
CA HIS A 287 -0.67 -13.72 41.56
C HIS A 287 -0.92 -15.20 41.26
N ASP A 288 -0.45 -15.74 40.14
CA ASP A 288 -0.46 -17.19 39.96
C ASP A 288 0.81 -17.79 40.53
N LYS A 289 0.64 -18.51 41.64
CA LYS A 289 1.63 -19.45 42.17
C LYS A 289 2.17 -20.27 40.99
N VAL A 290 3.44 -20.06 40.65
CA VAL A 290 4.19 -20.97 39.78
C VAL A 290 4.14 -22.33 40.46
N HIS A 291 3.20 -23.18 40.05
CA HIS A 291 3.34 -24.60 40.28
C HIS A 291 4.58 -25.00 39.46
N GLU A 292 5.71 -25.14 40.13
CA GLU A 292 6.88 -25.83 39.59
C GLU A 292 6.44 -27.23 39.15
N CYS A 293 5.96 -27.36 37.91
CA CYS A 293 5.81 -28.66 37.28
C CYS A 293 7.22 -29.08 36.86
N LYS A 294 8.01 -29.56 37.82
CA LYS A 294 9.29 -30.21 37.54
C LYS A 294 9.00 -31.35 36.58
N PRO A 295 9.62 -31.38 35.39
CA PRO A 295 9.40 -32.48 34.46
C PRO A 295 9.77 -33.78 35.17
N ARG A 296 8.88 -34.78 35.12
CA ARG A 296 9.12 -36.11 35.71
C ARG A 296 10.11 -36.89 34.83
N LEU A 297 11.37 -36.47 34.88
CA LEU A 297 12.49 -37.05 34.12
C LEU A 297 12.85 -38.48 34.56
N TRP A 298 12.23 -39.01 35.63
CA TRP A 298 12.49 -40.37 36.11
C TRP A 298 11.92 -41.48 35.22
N HIS A 299 11.02 -41.15 34.29
CA HIS A 299 10.54 -42.09 33.27
C HIS A 299 11.49 -42.24 32.06
N LEU A 300 12.60 -41.50 32.00
CA LEU A 300 13.57 -41.54 30.90
C LEU A 300 14.76 -42.49 31.12
N HIS A 301 14.73 -43.32 32.17
CA HIS A 301 15.68 -44.43 32.26
C HIS A 301 15.26 -45.52 31.28
N LYS A 302 16.06 -45.68 30.22
CA LYS A 302 15.98 -46.78 29.26
C LYS A 302 16.02 -48.12 30.00
N VAL A 303 15.10 -48.99 29.61
CA VAL A 303 15.19 -50.44 29.82
C VAL A 303 16.43 -50.91 29.07
N GLU A 304 17.43 -51.44 29.80
CA GLU A 304 18.49 -52.29 29.23
C GLU A 304 17.94 -53.67 28.87
#